data_AF-A0A3B9S013-F1
#
_entry.id   AF-A0A3B9S013-F1
#
_cell.length_a   1.000
_cell.length_b   1.000
_cell.length_c   1.000
_cell.angle_alpha   90.00
_cell.angle_beta   90.00
_cell.angle_gamma   90.00
#
_symmetry.space_group_name_H-M   'P 1'
#
loop_
_entity.id
_entity.type
_entity.pdbx_description
1 polymer ?
#
loop_
_entity_poly.entity_id
_entity_poly.type
_entity_poly.pdbx_seq_one_letter_code
_entity_poly.pdbx_strand_id
1 'polypeptide(L)' 'AKALKDADIVCTATTSKTPVISYKHLKPGAHVNAVGSFQPTMQEIDGETIRNALVVVDSRESALNETGDIVTPIKQGLIT' A
#
# COMPACT_ATOMS: atom_id res chain seq x y z
N ALA A 1 13.15 7.14 -2.14
CA ALA A 1 12.47 8.10 -3.04
C ALA A 1 12.95 8.05 -4.50
N LYS A 2 14.26 7.93 -4.81
CA LYS A 2 14.75 7.94 -6.22
C LYS A 2 14.01 6.96 -7.14
N ALA A 3 13.72 5.74 -6.67
CA ALA A 3 13.03 4.71 -7.46
C ALA A 3 11.55 5.01 -7.76
N LEU A 4 10.93 5.94 -7.02
CA LEU A 4 9.51 6.31 -7.21
C LEU A 4 9.36 7.50 -8.16
N LYS A 5 10.42 8.28 -8.32
CA LYS A 5 10.41 9.47 -9.16
C LYS A 5 10.17 9.05 -10.61
N ASP A 6 9.12 9.60 -11.21
CA ASP A 6 8.71 9.41 -12.60
C ASP A 6 8.33 7.96 -12.97
N ALA A 7 8.24 7.05 -12.00
CA ALA A 7 7.84 5.66 -12.24
C ALA A 7 6.34 5.56 -12.55
N ASP A 8 6.02 4.96 -13.70
CA ASP A 8 4.64 4.63 -14.06
C ASP A 8 4.12 3.39 -13.34
N ILE A 9 5.01 2.44 -13.04
CA ILE A 9 4.71 1.21 -12.31
C ILE A 9 5.74 1.04 -11.19
N VAL A 10 5.25 0.79 -9.98
CA VAL A 10 6.05 0.51 -8.78
C VAL A 10 5.70 -0.86 -8.25
N CYS A 11 6.70 -1.69 -7.95
CA CYS A 11 6.50 -2.99 -7.32
C CYS A 11 7.17 -3.01 -5.95
N THR A 12 6.44 -3.42 -4.92
CA THR A 12 6.96 -3.63 -3.57
C THR A 12 6.85 -5.10 -3.19
N ALA A 13 7.93 -5.63 -2.64
CA ALA A 13 8.08 -7.01 -2.18
C ALA A 13 9.05 -7.02 -0.99
N THR A 14 8.78 -6.16 -0.02
CA THR A 14 9.62 -5.90 1.15
C THR A 14 9.06 -6.59 2.38
N THR A 15 9.91 -6.79 3.38
CA THR A 15 9.52 -7.31 4.70
C THR A 15 9.22 -6.18 5.70
N SER A 16 8.88 -4.98 5.22
CA SER A 16 8.78 -3.79 6.06
C SER A 16 7.58 -3.84 7.01
N LYS A 17 7.77 -3.30 8.22
CA LYS A 17 6.71 -3.07 9.21
C LYS A 17 6.22 -1.62 9.25
N THR A 18 6.82 -0.76 8.43
CA THR A 18 6.44 0.65 8.29
C THR A 18 6.46 1.05 6.81
N PRO A 19 5.58 1.96 6.38
CA PRO A 19 5.49 2.34 4.97
C PRO A 19 6.83 2.71 4.34
N VAL A 20 7.12 2.09 3.19
CA VAL A 20 8.28 2.42 2.32
C VAL A 20 7.86 3.28 1.13
N ILE A 21 6.58 3.23 0.77
CA ILE A 21 5.93 4.12 -0.19
C ILE A 21 5.17 5.20 0.55
N SER A 22 5.29 6.44 0.05
CA SER A 22 4.46 7.55 0.51
C SER A 22 3.82 8.25 -0.67
N TYR A 23 2.57 8.68 -0.48
CA TYR A 23 1.74 9.29 -1.52
C TYR A 23 2.46 10.42 -2.25
N LYS A 24 3.13 11.30 -1.50
CA LYS A 24 3.86 12.47 -2.03
C LYS A 24 5.04 12.13 -2.94
N HIS A 25 5.50 10.88 -2.93
CA HIS A 25 6.63 10.43 -3.75
C HIS A 25 6.19 9.71 -5.02
N LEU A 26 4.89 9.43 -5.19
CA LEU A 26 4.35 8.78 -6.36
C LEU A 26 4.02 9.80 -7.45
N LYS A 27 4.27 9.41 -8.70
CA LYS A 27 3.77 10.12 -9.87
C LYS A 27 2.23 10.00 -9.90
N PRO A 28 1.48 11.07 -10.21
CA PRO A 28 0.05 10.96 -10.45
C PRO A 28 -0.25 9.94 -11.54
N GLY A 29 -1.17 9.00 -11.27
CA GLY A 29 -1.53 7.92 -12.19
C GLY A 29 -0.60 6.70 -12.17
N ALA A 30 0.40 6.65 -11.29
CA ALA A 30 1.24 5.47 -11.12
C ALA A 30 0.44 4.25 -10.63
N HIS A 31 0.78 3.07 -11.15
CA HIS A 31 0.25 1.80 -10.70
C HIS A 31 1.21 1.15 -9.69
N VAL A 32 0.67 0.61 -8.59
CA VAL A 32 1.45 -0.01 -7.52
C VAL A 32 1.05 -1.48 -7.37
N ASN A 33 2.02 -2.38 -7.53
CA ASN A 33 1.90 -3.78 -7.17
C ASN A 33 2.53 -3.98 -5.78
N ALA A 34 1.71 -4.18 -4.75
CA ALA A 34 2.17 -4.40 -3.38
C ALA A 34 1.95 -5.87 -2.98
N VAL A 35 3.04 -6.59 -2.67
CA VAL A 35 3.02 -8.05 -2.44
C VAL A 35 3.61 -8.42 -1.08
N GLY A 36 4.45 -7.56 -0.50
CA GLY A 36 5.24 -7.89 0.69
C GLY A 36 4.46 -7.89 2.00
N SER A 37 3.33 -7.17 2.08
CA SER A 37 2.53 -7.08 3.31
C SER A 37 1.52 -8.22 3.42
N PHE A 38 1.93 -9.35 3.99
CA PHE A 38 1.09 -10.55 4.22
C PHE A 38 0.77 -10.82 5.69
N GLN A 39 1.11 -9.90 6.60
CA GLN A 39 0.75 -9.98 8.03
C GLN A 39 0.20 -8.63 8.51
N PRO A 40 -0.71 -8.59 9.51
CA PRO A 40 -1.38 -7.34 9.87
C PRO A 40 -0.44 -6.27 10.46
N THR A 41 0.77 -6.69 10.84
CA THR A 41 1.82 -5.83 11.40
C THR A 41 2.83 -5.36 10.34
N MET A 42 2.69 -5.82 9.10
CA MET A 42 3.52 -5.41 7.97
C MET A 42 2.82 -4.31 7.19
N GLN A 43 3.60 -3.36 6.66
CA GLN A 43 3.04 -2.27 5.89
C GLN A 43 4.10 -1.73 4.94
N GLU A 44 3.81 -1.78 3.64
CA GLU A 44 4.65 -1.22 2.58
C GLU A 44 4.14 0.15 2.14
N ILE A 45 2.83 0.38 2.22
CA ILE A 45 2.13 1.52 1.62
C ILE A 45 1.48 2.37 2.72
N ASP A 46 1.68 3.68 2.70
CA ASP A 46 1.02 4.58 3.65
C ASP A 46 -0.49 4.69 3.40
N GLY A 47 -1.24 5.01 4.47
CA GLY A 47 -2.70 5.08 4.39
C GLY A 47 -3.22 6.16 3.45
N GLU A 48 -2.48 7.26 3.29
CA GLU A 48 -2.82 8.31 2.32
C GLU A 48 -2.72 7.81 0.87
N THR A 49 -1.75 6.96 0.55
CA THR A 49 -1.67 6.33 -0.78
C THR A 49 -2.90 5.45 -1.02
N ILE A 50 -3.25 4.60 -0.06
CA ILE A 50 -4.41 3.69 -0.17
C ILE A 50 -5.71 4.48 -0.31
N ARG A 51 -5.91 5.53 0.50
CA ARG A 51 -7.09 6.40 0.46
C ARG A 51 -7.29 7.08 -0.89
N ASN A 52 -6.22 7.44 -1.58
CA ASN A 52 -6.25 8.14 -2.86
C ASN A 52 -6.11 7.21 -4.08
N ALA A 53 -6.11 5.88 -3.87
CA ALA A 53 -5.95 4.89 -4.93
C ALA A 53 -7.27 4.16 -5.24
N LEU A 54 -7.38 3.67 -6.47
CA LEU A 54 -8.26 2.55 -6.75
C LEU A 54 -7.59 1.27 -6.25
N VAL A 55 -8.16 0.66 -5.22
CA VAL A 55 -7.60 -0.55 -4.60
C VAL A 55 -8.20 -1.79 -5.23
N VAL A 56 -7.33 -2.69 -5.72
CA VAL A 56 -7.69 -4.01 -6.22
C VAL A 56 -6.90 -5.04 -5.43
N VAL A 57 -7.57 -6.10 -5.00
CA VAL A 57 -6.99 -7.18 -4.20
C VAL A 57 -7.31 -8.52 -4.85
N ASP A 58 -6.44 -9.49 -4.63
CA ASP A 58 -6.63 -10.88 -5.04
C ASP A 58 -7.79 -11.56 -4.29
N SER A 59 -7.88 -11.34 -2.97
CA SER A 59 -8.97 -11.80 -2.10
C SER A 59 -9.37 -10.71 -1.13
N ARG A 60 -10.65 -10.31 -1.16
CA ARG A 60 -11.20 -9.35 -0.20
C ARG A 60 -11.14 -9.87 1.23
N GLU A 61 -11.38 -11.16 1.42
CA GLU A 61 -11.34 -11.78 2.75
C GLU A 61 -9.93 -11.73 3.33
N SER A 62 -8.91 -12.16 2.57
CA SER A 62 -7.52 -12.11 3.03
C SER A 62 -7.05 -10.68 3.22
N ALA A 63 -7.36 -9.76 2.32
CA ALA A 63 -6.96 -8.36 2.45
C ALA A 63 -7.52 -7.67 3.72
N LEU A 64 -8.74 -8.02 4.13
CA LEU A 64 -9.36 -7.46 5.34
C LEU A 64 -8.84 -8.07 6.64
N ASN A 65 -8.12 -9.20 6.59
CA ASN A 65 -7.64 -9.91 7.77
C ASN A 65 -6.12 -9.95 7.91
N GLU A 66 -5.39 -9.92 6.80
CA GLU A 66 -3.98 -10.30 6.74
C GLU A 66 -3.05 -9.13 6.41
N THR A 67 -3.36 -8.27 5.43
CA THR A 67 -2.41 -7.22 5.03
C THR A 67 -2.54 -5.96 5.87
N GLY A 68 -1.45 -5.50 6.48
CA GLY A 68 -1.45 -4.24 7.20
C GLY A 68 -1.55 -3.01 6.29
N ASP A 69 -1.35 -3.16 4.97
CA ASP A 69 -1.60 -2.08 3.99
C ASP A 69 -3.08 -1.70 3.92
N ILE A 70 -4.00 -2.61 4.23
CA ILE A 70 -5.45 -2.38 4.23
C ILE A 70 -6.01 -2.30 5.65
N VAL A 71 -5.62 -3.22 6.53
CA VAL A 71 -6.14 -3.30 7.91
C VAL A 71 -5.82 -2.03 8.70
N THR A 72 -4.62 -1.47 8.53
CA THR A 72 -4.18 -0.28 9.27
C THR A 72 -4.99 0.96 8.89
N PRO A 73 -5.11 1.35 7.60
CA PRO A 73 -5.92 2.52 7.24
C PRO A 73 -7.41 2.37 7.55
N ILE A 74 -7.98 1.15 7.51
CA ILE A 74 -9.36 0.91 8.00
C ILE A 74 -9.47 1.22 9.50
N LYS A 75 -8.57 0.67 10.33
CA LYS A 75 -8.54 0.93 11.78
C LYS A 75 -8.35 2.42 12.11
N GLN A 76 -7.65 3.16 11.25
CA GLN A 76 -7.45 4.60 11.36
C GLN A 76 -8.63 5.43 10.84
N GLY A 77 -9.64 4.80 10.21
CA GLY A 77 -10.78 5.50 9.63
C GLY A 77 -10.46 6.27 8.35
N LEU A 78 -9.35 5.95 7.67
CA LEU A 78 -8.95 6.61 6.41
C LEU A 78 -9.71 6.06 5.21
N ILE A 79 -10.13 4.80 5.27
CA ILE A 79 -10.92 4.09 4.26
C ILE A 79 -11.95 3.18 4.96
N THR A 80 -12.92 2.66 4.19
CA THR A 80 -14.01 1.79 4.67
C THR A 80 -14.08 0.48 3.91
#